data_AF-A0A3C0IYK0-F1
#
_entry.id   AF-A0A3C0IYK0-F1
#
_cell.length_a   1.000
_cell.length_b   1.000
_cell.length_c   1.000
_cell.angle_alpha   90.00
_cell.angle_beta   90.00
_cell.angle_gamma   90.00
#
_symmetry.space_group_name_H-M   'P 1'
#
loop_
_entity.id
_entity.type
_entity.pdbx_description
1 polymer ?
#
loop_
_entity_poly.entity_id
_entity_poly.type
_entity_poly.pdbx_seq_one_letter_code
_entity_poly.pdbx_strand_id
1 'polypeptide(L)' 'FYNAAESIFEVIARDIDGSLPTHADWHRSLLTQMSLPLNTRRPRVLRKETIVALDEFRAFRHVFRNV' A
#
# COMPACT_ATOMS: atom_id res chain seq x y z
N PHE A 1 0.30 11.87 -6.98
CA PHE A 1 -0.64 11.46 -5.91
C PHE A 1 -0.31 10.08 -5.36
N TYR A 2 -0.49 8.98 -6.12
CA TYR A 2 -0.28 7.60 -5.63
C TYR A 2 1.10 7.35 -4.99
N ASN A 3 2.19 7.81 -5.61
CA ASN A 3 3.54 7.66 -5.05
C ASN A 3 3.70 8.29 -3.65
N ALA A 4 2.98 9.39 -3.36
CA ALA A 4 3.03 10.02 -2.04
C ALA A 4 2.27 9.19 -0.99
N ALA A 5 1.12 8.64 -1.38
CA ALA A 5 0.39 7.70 -0.52
C ALA A 5 1.22 6.44 -0.24
N GLU A 6 1.86 5.88 -1.28
CA GLU A 6 2.76 4.74 -1.17
C GLU A 6 3.93 5.01 -0.21
N SER A 7 4.58 6.16 -0.31
CA SER A 7 5.65 6.56 0.61
C SER A 7 5.20 6.62 2.07
N ILE A 8 3.98 7.10 2.33
CA ILE A 8 3.40 7.09 3.68
C ILE A 8 3.15 5.65 4.14
N PHE A 9 2.67 4.78 3.27
CA PHE A 9 2.45 3.37 3.60
C PHE A 9 3.74 2.63 3.91
N GLU A 10 4.84 2.95 3.22
CA GLU A 10 6.17 2.39 3.53
C GLU A 10 6.64 2.79 4.93
N VAL A 11 6.42 4.05 5.33
CA VAL A 11 6.73 4.54 6.69
C VAL A 11 5.91 3.76 7.72
N ILE A 12 4.60 3.60 7.49
CA ILE A 12 3.74 2.81 8.40
C ILE A 12 4.22 1.36 8.47
N ALA A 13 4.49 0.73 7.33
CA ALA A 13 4.90 -0.67 7.25
C ALA A 13 6.23 -0.90 7.98
N ARG A 14 7.20 0.01 7.80
CA ARG A 14 8.51 -0.09 8.45
C ARG A 14 8.45 0.24 9.93
N ASP A 15 7.83 1.36 10.30
CA ASP A 15 7.99 1.94 11.63
C ASP A 15 6.90 1.45 12.61
N ILE A 16 5.72 1.05 12.11
CA ILE A 16 4.60 0.55 12.92
C ILE A 16 4.45 -0.97 12.76
N ASP A 17 4.37 -1.47 11.52
CA ASP A 17 4.18 -2.90 11.27
C ASP A 17 5.49 -3.70 11.41
N GLY A 18 6.65 -3.02 11.45
CA GLY A 18 7.97 -3.64 11.56
C GLY A 18 8.31 -4.56 10.38
N SER A 19 7.60 -4.45 9.26
CA SER A 19 7.81 -5.28 8.08
C SER A 19 7.37 -4.54 6.81
N LEU A 20 8.30 -4.44 5.87
CA LEU A 20 8.06 -3.91 4.53
C LEU A 20 8.06 -5.07 3.52
N PRO A 21 7.09 -5.15 2.59
CA PRO A 21 7.11 -6.19 1.56
C PRO A 21 8.28 -5.99 0.58
N THR A 22 8.93 -7.08 0.14
CA THR A 22 10.19 -7.02 -0.64
C THR A 22 10.19 -7.76 -1.99
N HIS A 23 9.07 -8.37 -2.37
CA HIS A 23 8.93 -9.18 -3.59
C HIS A 23 8.53 -8.33 -4.81
N ALA A 24 8.53 -8.91 -6.01
CA ALA A 24 8.25 -8.18 -7.26
C ALA A 24 6.91 -7.40 -7.24
N ASP A 25 5.89 -7.91 -6.56
CA ASP A 25 4.57 -7.28 -6.40
C ASP A 25 4.39 -6.55 -5.05
N TRP A 26 5.49 -6.08 -4.45
CA TRP A 26 5.46 -5.48 -3.11
C TRP A 26 4.48 -4.30 -3.00
N HIS A 27 4.28 -3.53 -4.08
CA HIS A 27 3.31 -2.43 -4.13
C HIS A 27 1.88 -2.88 -3.81
N ARG A 28 1.47 -4.03 -4.38
CA ARG A 28 0.13 -4.61 -4.14
C ARG A 28 0.02 -5.17 -2.73
N SER A 29 1.09 -5.80 -2.26
CA SER A 29 1.16 -6.35 -0.92
C SER A 29 1.16 -5.27 0.15
N LEU A 30 1.79 -4.13 -0.11
CA LEU A 30 1.76 -2.96 0.77
C LEU A 30 0.33 -2.40 0.89
N LEU A 31 -0.39 -2.28 -0.22
CA LEU A 31 -1.80 -1.85 -0.21
C LEU A 31 -2.68 -2.84 0.56
N THR A 32 -2.43 -4.14 0.41
CA THR A 32 -3.11 -5.20 1.17
C THR A 32 -2.76 -5.14 2.66
N GLN A 33 -1.51 -4.87 3.01
CA GLN A 33 -1.09 -4.72 4.40
C GLN A 33 -1.82 -3.53 5.06
N MET A 34 -1.95 -2.39 4.37
CA MET A 34 -2.70 -1.22 4.85
C MET A 34 -4.21 -1.46 4.96
N SER A 35 -4.75 -2.43 4.21
CA SER A 35 -6.16 -2.82 4.25
C SER A 35 -6.52 -3.75 5.40
N LEU A 36 -5.53 -4.31 6.09
CA LEU A 36 -5.74 -5.25 7.19
C LEU A 36 -5.45 -4.56 8.53
N PRO A 37 -6.25 -4.86 9.57
CA PRO A 37 -5.88 -4.50 10.93
C PRO A 37 -4.71 -5.37 11.36
N LEU A 38 -3.75 -4.78 12.07
CA LEU A 38 -2.67 -5.54 12.69
C LEU A 38 -2.92 -5.52 14.20
N ASN A 39 -3.32 -6.67 14.74
CA ASN A 39 -3.73 -6.78 16.14
C ASN A 39 -2.66 -6.17 17.05
N THR A 40 -3.11 -5.46 18.09
CA THR A 40 -2.30 -4.71 19.07
C THR A 40 -1.38 -3.61 18.55
N ARG A 41 -1.19 -3.43 17.23
CA ARG A 41 -0.34 -2.37 16.66
C ARG A 41 -1.10 -1.24 15.99
N ARG A 42 -2.03 -1.55 15.08
CA ARG A 42 -2.85 -0.53 14.40
C ARG A 42 -4.17 -1.06 13.86
N PRO A 43 -5.21 -0.20 13.80
CA PRO A 43 -6.39 -0.51 12.99
C PRO A 43 -6.05 -0.54 11.49
N ARG A 44 -7.06 -0.85 10.67
CA ARG A 44 -6.95 -0.65 9.21
C ARG A 44 -6.65 0.81 8.91
N VAL A 45 -5.65 1.05 8.08
CA VAL A 45 -5.27 2.40 7.63
C VAL A 45 -6.24 2.87 6.54
N LEU A 46 -6.68 1.95 5.68
CA LEU A 46 -7.52 2.24 4.53
C LEU A 46 -8.92 1.65 4.67
N ARG A 47 -9.91 2.41 4.19
CA ARG A 47 -11.27 1.91 3.96
C ARG A 47 -11.33 1.15 2.64
N LYS A 48 -12.36 0.29 2.49
CA LYS A 48 -12.53 -0.57 1.33
C LYS A 48 -12.57 0.24 0.02
N GLU A 49 -13.28 1.35 0.02
CA GLU A 49 -13.46 2.20 -1.16
C GLU A 49 -12.13 2.87 -1.56
N THR A 50 -11.33 3.28 -0.57
CA THR A 50 -10.02 3.87 -0.80
C THR A 50 -9.04 2.88 -1.39
N ILE A 51 -9.10 1.61 -0.98
CA ILE A 51 -8.25 0.54 -1.54
C ILE A 51 -8.54 0.34 -3.03
N VAL A 52 -9.82 0.31 -3.41
CA VAL A 52 -10.22 0.15 -4.83
C VAL A 52 -9.65 1.30 -5.67
N ALA A 53 -9.86 2.54 -5.23
CA ALA A 53 -9.34 3.72 -5.94
C ALA A 53 -7.80 3.70 -6.04
N LEU A 54 -7.11 3.34 -4.96
CA LEU A 54 -5.64 3.27 -4.95
C LEU A 54 -5.10 2.13 -5.82
N ASP A 55 -5.79 0.99 -5.93
CA ASP A 55 -5.37 -0.10 -6.81
C ASP A 55 -5.50 0.28 -8.29
N GLU A 56 -6.50 1.08 -8.67
CA GLU A 56 -6.62 1.63 -10.02
C GLU A 56 -5.44 2.57 -10.35
N PHE A 57 -5.07 3.46 -9.43
CA PHE A 57 -3.89 4.31 -9.61
C PHE A 57 -2.58 3.51 -9.67
N ARG A 58 -2.47 2.42 -8.89
CA ARG A 58 -1.35 1.47 -8.98
C ARG A 58 -1.28 0.83 -10.36
N ALA A 59 -2.40 0.33 -10.87
CA ALA A 59 -2.45 -0.31 -12.18
C ALA A 59 -2.03 0.67 -13.30
N PHE A 60 -2.51 1.91 -13.25
CA PHE A 60 -2.13 2.96 -14.18
C PHE A 60 -0.61 3.22 -14.20
N ARG A 61 0.04 3.17 -13.03
CA ARG A 61 1.50 3.31 -12.89
C ARG A 61 2.28 2.26 -13.70
N HIS A 62 1.77 1.04 -13.78
CA HIS A 62 2.41 -0.05 -14.53
C HIS A 62 2.21 0.13 -16.05
N VAL A 63 1.05 0.62 -16.47
CA VAL A 63 0.75 0.89 -17.88
C VAL A 63 1.67 1.98 -18.45
N PHE A 64 1.92 3.05 -17.68
CA PHE A 64 2.74 4.18 -18.13
C PHE A 64 4.26 4.00 -17.98
N ARG A 65 4.72 2.91 -17.36
CA ARG A 65 6.16 2.61 -17.26
C ARG A 65 6.67 1.74 -18.42
N ASN A 66 5.78 1.26 -19.30
CA ASN A 66 6.09 0.44 -20.47
C ASN A 66 5.76 1.13 -21.81
N VAL A 67 5.65 2.47 -21.83
CA VAL A 67 5.57 3.31 -23.04
C VAL A 67 6.85 4.13 -23.16
#